data_AF-A0A7Y6PQP2-F1
#
_entry.id   AF-A0A7Y6PQP2-F1
#
_cell.length_a   1.000
_cell.length_b   1.000
_cell.length_c   1.000
_cell.angle_alpha   90.00
_cell.angle_beta   90.00
_cell.angle_gamma   90.00
#
_symmetry.space_group_name_H-M   'P 1'
#
loop_
_entity.id
_entity.type
_entity.pdbx_description
1 polymer ?
#
loop_
_entity_poly.entity_id
_entity_poly.type
_entity_poly.pdbx_seq_one_letter_code
_entity_poly.pdbx_strand_id
1 'polypeptide(L)'
;MRGLTVVLICCALGCIKQAQQAIAPTPEGAGVLSCREIVENCDRECTDPLCLNNCTSQGTAEAAPQHAALLDCGQRNGCMDEDCMREKCPQEIETCMGPTPAPTSEPPSADTPPPAN
;
A
#
# COMPACT_ATOMS: atom_id res chain seq x y z
N MET A 1 28.60 0.72 50.17
CA MET A 1 28.16 -0.64 49.81
C MET A 1 28.52 -0.81 48.33
N ARG A 2 29.67 -1.43 48.00
CA ARG A 2 29.80 -2.86 47.63
C ARG A 2 28.76 -3.26 46.56
N GLY A 3 29.08 -3.77 45.38
CA GLY A 3 30.33 -4.27 44.83
C GLY A 3 30.08 -4.85 43.43
N LEU A 4 31.18 -4.93 42.70
CA LEU A 4 31.39 -5.41 41.34
C LEU A 4 31.26 -6.96 41.27
N THR A 5 30.44 -7.51 40.37
CA THR A 5 30.48 -8.92 39.90
C THR A 5 29.96 -8.95 38.45
N VAL A 6 30.81 -8.76 37.43
CA VAL A 6 31.58 -9.82 36.74
C VAL A 6 30.75 -11.11 36.53
N VAL A 7 29.93 -11.13 35.47
CA VAL A 7 29.64 -12.35 34.71
C VAL A 7 29.81 -12.04 33.23
N LEU A 8 31.08 -11.98 32.84
CA LEU A 8 31.55 -12.23 31.49
C LEU A 8 31.92 -13.72 31.46
N ILE A 9 31.37 -14.49 30.52
CA ILE A 9 31.83 -15.80 29.97
C ILE A 9 30.68 -16.34 29.11
N CYS A 10 30.69 -16.04 27.80
CA CYS A 10 31.24 -16.88 26.72
C CYS A 10 30.43 -18.16 26.45
N CYS A 11 29.52 -18.13 25.45
CA CYS A 11 29.20 -19.31 24.61
C CYS A 11 28.21 -19.10 23.43
N ALA A 12 27.98 -17.90 22.87
CA ALA A 12 27.05 -17.79 21.72
C ALA A 12 27.35 -16.69 20.69
N LEU A 13 28.62 -16.31 20.52
CA LEU A 13 29.08 -15.33 19.53
C LEU A 13 29.01 -15.83 18.05
N GLY A 14 28.27 -16.91 17.77
CA GLY A 14 28.31 -17.61 16.47
C GLY A 14 27.03 -17.67 15.64
N CYS A 15 25.83 -17.42 16.18
CA CYS A 15 24.57 -17.70 15.46
C CYS A 15 23.65 -16.50 15.19
N ILE A 16 24.05 -15.27 15.55
CA ILE A 16 23.10 -14.12 15.50
C ILE A 16 23.05 -13.44 14.12
N LYS A 17 23.88 -13.86 13.15
CA LYS A 17 23.94 -13.23 11.82
C LYS A 17 22.86 -13.65 10.81
N GLN A 18 21.96 -14.60 11.13
CA GLN A 18 21.02 -15.15 10.13
C GLN A 18 19.52 -14.83 10.34
N ALA A 19 19.13 -14.00 11.31
CA ALA A 19 17.71 -13.75 11.59
C ALA A 19 17.15 -12.39 11.09
N GLN A 20 17.94 -11.55 10.42
CA GLN A 20 17.51 -10.19 10.06
C GLN A 20 16.88 -10.03 8.66
N GLN A 21 16.73 -11.08 7.86
CA GLN A 21 16.32 -10.94 6.44
C GLN A 21 14.95 -11.50 6.06
N ALA A 22 14.09 -11.92 7.01
CA ALA A 22 12.83 -12.59 6.63
C ALA A 22 11.58 -12.21 7.45
N ILE A 23 11.55 -11.01 8.05
CA ILE A 23 10.32 -10.50 8.66
C ILE A 23 10.21 -9.00 8.40
N ALA A 24 10.00 -8.62 7.13
CA ALA A 24 9.15 -7.44 6.94
C ALA A 24 7.79 -7.87 7.52
N PRO A 25 7.20 -7.13 8.47
CA PRO A 25 5.83 -7.42 8.88
C PRO A 25 5.00 -7.34 7.60
N THR A 26 4.49 -8.46 7.10
CA THR A 26 3.36 -8.42 6.21
C THR A 26 2.31 -7.65 6.99
N PRO A 27 1.87 -6.46 6.55
CA PRO A 27 0.86 -5.73 7.29
C PRO A 27 -0.42 -6.58 7.26
N GLU A 28 -0.59 -7.43 8.27
CA GLU A 28 -1.78 -8.21 8.55
C GLU A 28 -2.88 -7.20 8.92
N GLY A 29 -3.50 -6.62 7.88
CA GLY A 29 -4.44 -5.51 7.98
C GLY A 29 -4.37 -4.49 6.84
N ALA A 30 -3.37 -4.56 5.95
CA ALA A 30 -3.44 -3.83 4.68
C ALA A 30 -4.26 -4.65 3.70
N GLY A 31 -5.36 -4.09 3.21
CA GLY A 31 -6.07 -4.69 2.09
C GLY A 31 -5.19 -4.71 0.81
N VAL A 32 -5.76 -5.24 -0.27
CA VAL A 32 -5.01 -5.51 -1.51
C VAL A 32 -5.24 -4.46 -2.59
N LEU A 33 -6.14 -3.52 -2.37
CA LEU A 33 -6.55 -2.55 -3.38
C LEU A 33 -5.57 -1.38 -3.46
N SER A 34 -5.20 -0.99 -4.67
CA SER A 34 -4.58 0.31 -4.93
C SER A 34 -5.57 1.44 -4.68
N CYS A 35 -5.08 2.68 -4.50
CA CYS A 35 -5.98 3.81 -4.24
C CYS A 35 -6.98 4.03 -5.39
N ARG A 36 -6.54 3.82 -6.64
CA ARG A 36 -7.42 3.78 -7.82
C ARG A 36 -8.52 2.73 -7.69
N GLU A 37 -8.17 1.49 -7.31
CA GLU A 37 -9.16 0.42 -7.14
C GLU A 37 -10.13 0.70 -5.98
N ILE A 38 -9.68 1.36 -4.92
CA ILE A 38 -10.57 1.80 -3.83
C ILE A 38 -11.63 2.76 -4.39
N VAL A 39 -11.21 3.80 -5.14
CA VAL A 39 -12.12 4.78 -5.73
C VAL A 39 -13.05 4.17 -6.80
N GLU A 40 -12.52 3.28 -7.63
CA GLU A 40 -13.29 2.70 -8.74
C GLU A 40 -14.22 1.55 -8.33
N ASN A 41 -13.86 0.77 -7.31
CA ASN A 41 -14.61 -0.42 -6.91
C ASN A 41 -15.36 -0.26 -5.60
N CYS A 42 -14.83 0.49 -4.63
CA CYS A 42 -15.45 0.62 -3.30
C CYS A 42 -16.24 1.93 -3.17
N ASP A 43 -15.63 3.07 -3.49
CA ASP A 43 -16.28 4.38 -3.29
C ASP A 43 -17.56 4.54 -4.13
N ARG A 44 -17.61 3.90 -5.31
CA ARG A 44 -18.80 3.95 -6.18
C ARG A 44 -20.04 3.32 -5.55
N GLU A 45 -19.86 2.41 -4.60
CA GLU A 45 -20.96 1.76 -3.87
C GLU A 45 -21.33 2.53 -2.59
N CYS A 46 -20.54 3.53 -2.22
CA CYS A 46 -20.72 4.30 -0.99
C CYS A 46 -21.58 5.55 -1.20
N THR A 47 -22.50 5.77 -0.27
CA THR A 47 -23.33 6.99 -0.19
C THR A 47 -23.05 7.85 1.03
N ASP A 48 -22.21 7.37 1.95
CA ASP A 48 -21.94 8.01 3.23
C ASP A 48 -20.45 8.00 3.61
N PRO A 49 -20.00 8.95 4.46
CA PRO A 49 -18.58 9.05 4.83
C PRO A 49 -18.03 7.86 5.63
N LEU A 50 -18.90 7.09 6.30
CA LEU A 50 -18.46 5.93 7.07
C LEU A 50 -18.10 4.78 6.12
N CYS A 51 -18.89 4.60 5.06
CA CYS A 51 -18.59 3.67 3.97
C CYS A 51 -17.25 4.01 3.30
N LEU A 52 -17.03 5.27 2.94
CA LEU A 52 -15.76 5.74 2.35
C LEU A 52 -14.56 5.48 3.28
N ASN A 53 -14.73 5.67 4.59
CA ASN A 53 -13.68 5.33 5.56
C ASN A 53 -13.41 3.83 5.65
N ASN A 54 -14.43 2.99 5.49
CA ASN A 54 -14.26 1.54 5.44
C ASN A 54 -13.47 1.12 4.18
N CYS A 55 -13.75 1.74 3.04
CA CYS A 55 -13.00 1.53 1.79
C CYS A 55 -11.49 1.76 1.95
N THR A 56 -11.07 2.74 2.75
CA THR A 56 -9.64 2.96 3.08
C THR A 56 -8.96 1.73 3.67
N SER A 57 -9.68 0.94 4.49
CA SER A 57 -9.12 -0.27 5.12
C SER A 57 -8.92 -1.43 4.14
N GLN A 58 -9.55 -1.37 2.96
CA GLN A 58 -9.35 -2.33 1.88
C GLN A 58 -8.11 -2.00 1.02
N GLY A 59 -7.49 -0.84 1.26
CA GLY A 59 -6.28 -0.41 0.58
C GLY A 59 -5.01 -1.09 1.09
N THR A 60 -4.01 -1.17 0.23
CA THR A 60 -2.63 -1.48 0.64
C THR A 60 -2.09 -0.45 1.64
N ALA A 61 -0.97 -0.76 2.29
CA ALA A 61 -0.32 0.14 3.24
C ALA A 61 0.06 1.50 2.61
N GLU A 62 0.29 1.52 1.30
CA GLU A 62 0.56 2.73 0.52
C GLU A 62 -0.72 3.41 0.03
N ALA A 63 -1.75 2.64 -0.34
CA ALA A 63 -3.01 3.17 -0.87
C ALA A 63 -3.89 3.83 0.21
N ALA A 64 -3.94 3.25 1.41
CA ALA A 64 -4.75 3.77 2.52
C ALA A 64 -4.47 5.25 2.85
N PRO A 65 -3.21 5.70 3.07
CA PRO A 65 -2.94 7.11 3.34
C PRO A 65 -3.21 8.03 2.13
N GLN A 66 -3.07 7.53 0.90
CA GLN A 66 -3.40 8.29 -0.31
C GLN A 66 -4.90 8.53 -0.42
N HIS A 67 -5.70 7.50 -0.15
CA HIS A 67 -7.15 7.58 -0.15
C HIS A 67 -7.65 8.50 0.97
N ALA A 68 -7.10 8.36 2.18
CA ALA A 68 -7.43 9.22 3.30
C ALA A 68 -7.14 10.71 3.00
N ALA A 69 -6.02 11.02 2.33
CA ALA A 69 -5.70 12.37 1.90
C ALA A 69 -6.70 12.92 0.89
N LEU A 70 -7.15 12.09 -0.06
CA LEU A 70 -8.18 12.46 -1.03
C LEU A 70 -9.50 12.82 -0.34
N LEU A 71 -9.99 11.95 0.56
CA LEU A 71 -11.22 12.20 1.34
C LEU A 71 -11.12 13.46 2.19
N ASP A 72 -9.99 13.65 2.86
CA ASP A 72 -9.74 14.82 3.70
C ASP A 72 -9.69 16.12 2.88
N CYS A 73 -9.11 16.11 1.68
CA CYS A 73 -9.16 17.26 0.78
C CYS A 73 -10.60 17.58 0.34
N GLY A 74 -11.37 16.55 -0.03
CA GLY A 74 -12.78 16.71 -0.40
C GLY A 74 -13.59 17.31 0.75
N GLN A 75 -13.39 16.82 1.97
CA GLN A 75 -14.05 17.33 3.17
C GLN A 75 -13.69 18.79 3.46
N ARG A 76 -12.40 19.17 3.38
CA ARG A 76 -11.95 20.56 3.64
C ARG A 76 -12.50 21.56 2.62
N ASN A 77 -12.67 21.13 1.37
CA ASN A 77 -13.17 21.98 0.29
C ASN A 77 -14.70 21.89 0.08
N GLY A 78 -15.39 21.02 0.83
CA GLY A 78 -16.82 20.81 0.68
C GLY A 78 -17.19 20.17 -0.67
N CYS A 79 -16.30 19.37 -1.25
CA CYS A 79 -16.55 18.69 -2.50
C CYS A 79 -17.45 17.47 -2.30
N MET A 80 -18.51 17.38 -3.11
CA MET A 80 -19.44 16.24 -3.15
C MET A 80 -19.50 15.56 -4.51
N ASP A 81 -18.74 16.07 -5.48
CA ASP A 81 -18.75 15.65 -6.88
C ASP A 81 -17.33 15.63 -7.45
N GLU A 82 -17.18 14.91 -8.55
CA GLU A 82 -15.89 14.70 -9.21
C GLU A 82 -15.29 16.01 -9.76
N ASP A 83 -16.12 16.92 -10.28
CA ASP A 83 -15.65 18.20 -10.84
C ASP A 83 -15.01 19.08 -9.75
N CYS A 84 -15.66 19.19 -8.59
CA CYS A 84 -15.09 19.88 -7.44
C CYS A 84 -13.79 19.21 -6.98
N MET A 85 -13.76 17.88 -6.91
CA MET A 85 -12.55 17.15 -6.53
C MET A 85 -11.40 17.42 -7.51
N ARG A 86 -11.66 17.41 -8.82
CA ARG A 86 -10.66 17.73 -9.86
C ARG A 86 -10.15 19.16 -9.76
N GLU A 87 -11.00 20.12 -9.42
CA GLU A 87 -10.61 21.52 -9.30
C GLU A 87 -9.84 21.81 -8.01
N LYS A 88 -10.27 21.23 -6.88
CA LYS A 88 -9.77 21.58 -5.53
C LYS A 88 -8.71 20.62 -4.99
N CYS A 89 -8.71 19.37 -5.44
CA CYS A 89 -7.85 18.30 -4.95
C CYS A 89 -7.02 17.62 -6.06
N PRO A 90 -6.41 18.36 -7.01
CA PRO A 90 -5.74 17.75 -8.15
C PRO A 90 -4.52 16.90 -7.73
N GLN A 91 -3.81 17.30 -6.68
CA GLN A 91 -2.62 16.60 -6.20
C GLN A 91 -3.00 15.26 -5.56
N GLU A 92 -4.04 15.24 -4.74
CA GLU A 92 -4.53 14.03 -4.09
C GLU A 92 -5.11 13.05 -5.12
N ILE A 93 -5.79 13.56 -6.16
CA ILE A 93 -6.26 12.75 -7.28
C ILE A 93 -5.07 12.14 -8.02
N GLU A 94 -4.05 12.92 -8.39
CA GLU A 94 -2.87 12.41 -9.09
C GLU A 94 -2.15 11.35 -8.25
N THR A 95 -2.03 11.58 -6.94
CA THR A 95 -1.40 10.66 -6.01
C THR A 95 -2.19 9.36 -5.89
N CYS A 96 -3.52 9.44 -5.77
CA CYS A 96 -4.39 8.28 -5.60
C CYS A 96 -4.57 7.48 -6.90
N MET A 97 -4.72 8.18 -8.02
CA MET A 97 -4.84 7.55 -9.33
C MET A 97 -3.51 6.94 -9.76
N GLY A 98 -2.38 7.54 -9.38
CA GLY A 98 -1.04 7.12 -9.76
C GLY A 98 -0.81 7.12 -11.28
N PRO A 99 0.41 6.77 -11.74
CA PRO A 99 0.63 6.48 -13.14
C PRO A 99 -0.27 5.30 -13.54
N THR A 100 -0.98 5.40 -14.66
CA THR A 100 -1.64 4.22 -15.25
C THR A 100 -0.58 3.15 -15.40
N PRO A 101 -0.78 1.93 -14.87
CA PRO A 101 0.20 0.87 -15.02
C PRO A 101 0.54 0.78 -16.50
N ALA A 102 1.81 0.97 -16.84
CA ALA A 102 2.28 0.80 -18.21
C ALA A 102 1.78 -0.58 -18.66
N PRO A 103 1.23 -0.72 -19.88
CA PRO A 103 0.82 -2.03 -20.37
C PRO A 103 2.02 -2.93 -20.16
N THR A 104 1.88 -3.92 -19.28
CA THR A 104 2.91 -4.89 -18.99
C THR A 104 3.38 -5.35 -20.35
N SER A 105 4.60 -4.99 -20.72
CA SER A 105 5.21 -5.52 -21.93
C SER A 105 5.38 -6.99 -21.63
N GLU A 106 4.34 -7.75 -21.91
CA GLU A 106 4.34 -9.20 -21.84
C GLU A 106 5.58 -9.58 -22.64
N PRO A 107 6.61 -10.17 -22.02
CA PRO A 107 7.79 -10.59 -22.76
C PRO A 107 7.25 -11.47 -23.89
N PRO A 108 7.67 -11.24 -25.16
CA PRO A 108 7.12 -11.96 -26.29
C PRO A 108 7.20 -13.43 -25.95
N SER A 109 6.03 -14.05 -25.78
CA SER A 109 5.93 -15.47 -25.50
C SER A 109 6.75 -16.16 -26.58
N ALA A 110 7.90 -16.70 -26.19
CA ALA A 110 8.72 -17.54 -27.05
C ALA A 110 7.95 -18.84 -27.25
N ASP A 111 6.93 -18.76 -28.09
CA ASP A 111 6.30 -19.90 -28.71
C ASP A 111 7.33 -20.46 -29.71
N THR A 112 8.19 -21.32 -29.20
CA THR A 112 8.95 -22.22 -30.05
C THR A 112 8.88 -23.60 -29.43
N PRO A 113 7.88 -24.41 -29.79
CA PRO A 113 8.02 -25.84 -29.66
C PRO A 113 9.19 -26.34 -30.53
N PRO A 114 9.94 -27.35 -30.06
CA PRO A 114 11.20 -27.82 -30.66
C PRO A 114 10.99 -28.47 -32.05
N PRO A 115 12.05 -28.54 -32.90
CA PRO A 115 11.93 -29.20 -34.20
C PRO A 115 11.65 -30.70 -34.02
N ALA A 116 10.62 -31.19 -34.71
CA ALA A 116 10.32 -32.61 -34.82
C ALA A 116 10.66 -33.11 -36.24
N ASN A 117 11.78 -33.85 -36.30
CA ASN A 117 12.37 -34.65 -37.40
C ASN A 117 12.66 -33.98 -38.75
#